data_AF-A0A9E5NLK3-F1
#
_entry.id   AF-A0A9E5NLK3-F1
#
_cell.length_a   1.000
_cell.length_b   1.000
_cell.length_c   1.000
_cell.angle_alpha   90.00
_cell.angle_beta   90.00
_cell.angle_gamma   90.00
#
_symmetry.space_group_name_H-M   'P 1'
#
loop_
_entity.id
_entity.type
_entity.pdbx_description
1 polymer ?
#
loop_
_entity_poly.entity_id
_entity_poly.type
_entity_poly.pdbx_seq_one_letter_code
_entity_poly.pdbx_strand_id
1 'polypeptide(L)'
;MNFDVLLLTGMSADIPALRRVSKYWRRENEGKPVLLGGPVSADPVQAVARSGCDICVVGEAEETLEQLLQSGLSEGELPDVEEMIRVEGIAFRDQGTVVTTGLRRPMSRKRLSQFRPSTRVVPMYGGYQAARVYVEVVRGCSNYLRTSLELPDGRLCSHCEACISGPLMDRNDCPLEIPPGCGYCGVPSFFGPSRSRDAAEVMREVSELFDTGVRRIVLSGSDFLDYGRDLF
;
A
#
# COMPACT_ATOMS: atom_id res chain seq x y z
N MET A 1 12.81 6.16 23.90
CA MET A 1 11.60 6.72 23.26
C MET A 1 10.49 5.73 23.53
N ASN A 2 9.37 6.16 24.12
CA ASN A 2 8.20 5.30 24.32
C ASN A 2 7.32 5.47 23.08
N PHE A 3 7.13 4.42 22.30
CA PHE A 3 6.31 4.41 21.09
C PHE A 3 5.07 3.54 21.36
N ASP A 4 3.91 3.93 20.85
CA ASP A 4 2.65 3.24 21.14
C ASP A 4 2.31 2.14 20.13
N VAL A 5 2.84 2.26 18.91
CA VAL A 5 2.61 1.31 17.82
C VAL A 5 3.90 1.11 17.03
N LEU A 6 4.12 -0.11 16.57
CA LEU A 6 5.16 -0.43 15.59
C LEU A 6 4.54 -0.61 14.20
N LEU A 7 4.99 0.20 13.24
CA LEU A 7 4.64 0.05 11.82
C LEU A 7 5.80 -0.59 11.06
N LEU A 8 5.55 -1.73 10.42
CA LEU A 8 6.52 -2.46 9.62
C LEU A 8 6.15 -2.42 8.13
N THR A 9 7.17 -2.34 7.29
CA THR A 9 7.02 -2.51 5.84
C THR A 9 8.08 -3.48 5.32
N GLY A 10 7.72 -4.29 4.33
CA GLY A 10 8.65 -5.23 3.71
C GLY A 10 8.06 -5.95 2.49
N MET A 11 8.91 -6.73 1.84
CA MET A 11 8.55 -7.69 0.80
C MET A 11 8.38 -9.09 1.39
N SER A 12 7.83 -10.03 0.61
CA SER A 12 7.65 -11.42 1.07
C SER A 12 8.97 -12.10 1.47
N ALA A 13 10.10 -11.70 0.87
CA ALA A 13 11.43 -12.16 1.26
C ALA A 13 11.85 -11.67 2.66
N ASP A 14 11.28 -10.57 3.15
CA ASP A 14 11.63 -9.95 4.43
C ASP A 14 10.90 -10.58 5.62
N ILE A 15 9.98 -11.53 5.41
CA ILE A 15 9.21 -12.19 6.48
C ILE A 15 10.09 -12.66 7.67
N PRO A 16 11.28 -13.30 7.47
CA PRO A 16 12.14 -13.67 8.58
C PRO A 16 12.69 -12.49 9.38
N ALA A 17 12.94 -11.34 8.73
CA ALA A 17 13.39 -10.11 9.39
C ALA A 17 12.22 -9.46 10.13
N LEU A 18 11.07 -9.30 9.48
CA LEU A 18 9.83 -8.79 10.07
C LEU A 18 9.49 -9.54 11.36
N ARG A 19 9.51 -10.89 11.32
CA ARG A 19 9.27 -11.73 12.50
C ARG A 19 10.24 -11.48 13.65
N ARG A 20 11.51 -11.21 13.36
CA ARG A 20 12.51 -10.92 14.39
C ARG A 20 12.25 -9.56 15.03
N VAL A 21 11.90 -8.55 14.23
CA VAL A 21 11.56 -7.21 14.72
C VAL A 21 10.29 -7.25 15.57
N SER A 22 9.22 -7.91 15.13
CA SER A 22 7.99 -8.09 15.91
C SER A 22 8.25 -8.77 17.25
N LYS A 23 9.11 -9.80 17.29
CA LYS A 23 9.49 -10.48 18.53
C LYS A 23 10.27 -9.58 19.49
N TYR A 24 11.17 -8.76 18.96
CA TYR A 24 11.92 -7.79 19.77
C TYR A 24 10.97 -6.74 20.34
N TRP A 25 10.10 -6.16 19.51
CA TRP A 25 9.10 -5.20 19.95
C TRP A 25 8.24 -5.73 21.10
N ARG A 26 7.66 -6.92 20.96
CA ARG A 26 6.81 -7.51 22.01
C ARG A 26 7.53 -7.78 23.33
N ARG A 27 8.85 -7.99 23.32
CA ARG A 27 9.65 -8.15 24.56
C ARG A 27 9.81 -6.83 25.29
N GLU A 28 9.95 -5.73 24.56
CA GLU A 28 10.19 -4.40 25.12
C GLU A 28 8.89 -3.60 25.34
N ASN A 29 7.80 -3.97 24.64
CA ASN A 29 6.54 -3.26 24.58
C ASN A 29 5.37 -4.25 24.63
N GLU A 30 5.21 -4.91 25.79
CA GLU A 30 4.15 -5.91 26.00
C GLU A 30 2.76 -5.30 25.71
N GLY A 31 1.93 -6.05 24.98
CA GLY A 31 0.58 -5.64 24.61
C GLY A 31 0.47 -4.60 23.47
N LYS A 32 1.56 -3.92 23.08
CA LYS A 32 1.48 -2.83 22.09
C LYS A 32 1.35 -3.34 20.64
N PRO A 33 0.48 -2.72 19.80
CA PRO A 33 0.20 -3.13 18.43
C PRO A 33 1.41 -3.19 17.50
N VAL A 34 1.40 -4.18 16.61
CA VAL A 34 2.32 -4.30 15.46
C VAL A 34 1.52 -4.36 14.17
N LEU A 35 1.69 -3.35 13.32
CA LEU A 35 1.10 -3.32 11.98
C LEU A 35 2.15 -3.68 10.93
N LEU A 36 1.70 -4.32 9.86
CA LEU A 36 2.49 -4.66 8.70
C LEU A 36 1.84 -4.08 7.43
N GLY A 37 2.64 -3.62 6.48
CA GLY A 37 2.20 -3.25 5.15
C GLY A 37 3.31 -3.38 4.11
N GLY A 38 3.09 -2.80 2.94
CA GLY A 38 4.00 -2.92 1.78
C GLY A 38 3.78 -4.21 0.99
N PRO A 39 4.64 -4.52 0.01
CA PRO A 39 4.40 -5.60 -0.96
C PRO A 39 4.17 -7.00 -0.36
N VAL A 40 4.65 -7.25 0.86
CA VAL A 40 4.35 -8.49 1.60
C VAL A 40 2.85 -8.72 1.80
N SER A 41 2.04 -7.66 1.82
CA SER A 41 0.58 -7.74 1.96
C SER A 41 -0.11 -8.35 0.74
N ALA A 42 0.64 -8.66 -0.34
CA ALA A 42 0.07 -9.32 -1.50
C ALA A 42 -0.41 -10.75 -1.22
N ASP A 43 0.16 -11.38 -0.20
CA ASP A 43 -0.39 -12.59 0.42
C ASP A 43 -0.63 -12.29 1.91
N PRO A 44 -1.77 -11.66 2.25
CA PRO A 44 -2.02 -11.19 3.60
C PRO A 44 -2.16 -12.34 4.60
N VAL A 45 -2.60 -13.51 4.15
CA VAL A 45 -2.70 -14.72 4.98
C VAL A 45 -1.31 -15.16 5.43
N GLN A 46 -0.35 -15.30 4.51
CA GLN A 46 1.02 -15.63 4.87
C GLN A 46 1.70 -14.52 5.66
N ALA A 47 1.44 -13.25 5.32
CA ALA A 47 2.01 -12.09 5.99
C ALA A 47 1.64 -12.07 7.48
N VAL A 48 0.35 -12.16 7.83
CA VAL A 48 -0.13 -12.24 9.21
C VAL A 48 0.36 -13.51 9.90
N ALA A 49 0.32 -14.65 9.18
CA ALA A 49 0.70 -15.93 9.76
C ALA A 49 2.16 -16.00 10.20
N ARG A 50 3.07 -15.32 9.48
CA ARG A 50 4.51 -15.54 9.61
C ARG A 50 5.30 -14.34 10.12
N SER A 51 4.79 -13.13 9.99
CA SER A 51 5.49 -11.91 10.46
C SER A 51 5.31 -11.64 11.96
N GLY A 52 4.27 -12.20 12.58
CA GLY A 52 3.91 -11.90 13.97
C GLY A 52 3.34 -10.49 14.17
N CYS A 53 2.87 -9.83 13.11
CA CYS A 53 2.04 -8.64 13.22
C CYS A 53 0.63 -8.97 13.75
N ASP A 54 -0.05 -7.98 14.29
CA ASP A 54 -1.45 -8.07 14.72
C ASP A 54 -2.38 -7.76 13.53
N ILE A 55 -2.06 -6.72 12.76
CA ILE A 55 -2.81 -6.29 11.58
C ILE A 55 -1.86 -6.16 10.39
N CYS A 56 -2.25 -6.67 9.23
CA CYS A 56 -1.62 -6.44 7.94
C CYS A 56 -2.53 -5.56 7.09
N VAL A 57 -2.07 -4.36 6.72
CA VAL A 57 -2.79 -3.47 5.79
C VAL A 57 -2.52 -3.93 4.36
N VAL A 58 -3.59 -4.07 3.57
CA VAL A 58 -3.58 -4.61 2.21
C VAL A 58 -3.86 -3.49 1.21
N GLY A 59 -2.87 -3.20 0.36
CA GLY A 59 -2.95 -2.12 -0.62
C GLY A 59 -2.44 -0.79 -0.06
N GLU A 60 -3.18 0.29 -0.30
CA GLU A 60 -2.84 1.63 0.16
C GLU A 60 -3.12 1.80 1.66
N ALA A 61 -2.13 2.27 2.41
CA ALA A 61 -2.22 2.29 3.86
C ALA A 61 -2.80 3.60 4.42
N GLU A 62 -2.75 4.68 3.65
CA GLU A 62 -2.97 6.03 4.15
C GLU A 62 -4.33 6.22 4.83
N GLU A 63 -5.42 5.90 4.15
CA GLU A 63 -6.76 6.04 4.75
C GLU A 63 -7.10 4.89 5.72
N THR A 64 -6.54 3.69 5.51
CA THR A 64 -6.75 2.56 6.43
C THR A 64 -6.11 2.85 7.78
N LEU A 65 -4.91 3.41 7.77
CA LEU A 65 -4.21 3.81 8.98
C LEU A 65 -4.91 4.98 9.68
N GLU A 66 -5.43 5.97 8.94
CA GLU A 66 -6.25 7.04 9.55
C GLU A 66 -7.45 6.46 10.32
N GLN A 67 -8.16 5.48 9.74
CA GLN A 67 -9.29 4.83 10.41
C GLN A 67 -8.81 4.05 11.65
N LEU A 68 -7.76 3.24 11.52
CA LEU A 68 -7.25 2.45 12.64
C LEU A 68 -6.72 3.33 13.79
N LEU A 69 -6.13 4.50 13.47
CA LEU A 69 -5.70 5.49 14.47
C LEU A 69 -6.88 6.07 15.26
N GLN A 70 -8.03 6.28 14.61
CA GLN A 70 -9.25 6.74 15.27
C GLN A 70 -9.94 5.65 16.11
N SER A 71 -9.56 4.40 15.90
CA SER A 71 -10.12 3.19 16.52
C SER A 71 -9.25 2.61 17.64
N GLY A 72 -8.39 3.43 18.27
CA GLY A 72 -7.59 3.01 19.43
C GLY A 72 -6.08 2.86 19.20
N LEU A 73 -5.62 2.78 17.94
CA LEU A 73 -4.17 2.68 17.71
C LEU A 73 -3.40 3.91 18.20
N SER A 74 -4.03 5.09 18.27
CA SER A 74 -3.36 6.30 18.75
C SER A 74 -3.02 6.24 20.25
N GLU A 75 -3.73 5.39 20.98
CA GLU A 75 -3.59 5.08 22.40
C GLU A 75 -2.71 3.84 22.63
N GLY A 76 -2.21 3.22 21.57
CA GLY A 76 -1.43 1.98 21.64
C GLY A 76 -2.29 0.75 21.91
N GLU A 77 -3.57 0.77 21.52
CA GLU A 77 -4.52 -0.32 21.70
C GLU A 77 -4.97 -0.86 20.34
N LEU A 78 -5.24 -2.16 20.25
CA LEU A 78 -5.85 -2.75 19.06
C LEU A 78 -7.37 -2.50 19.12
N PRO A 79 -8.00 -2.11 18.00
CA PRO A 79 -9.46 -2.12 17.91
C PRO A 79 -10.00 -3.52 18.18
N ASP A 80 -11.24 -3.63 18.66
CA ASP A 80 -11.88 -4.93 18.81
C ASP A 80 -12.21 -5.58 17.45
N VAL A 81 -12.58 -6.86 17.48
CA VAL A 81 -12.86 -7.61 16.23
C VAL A 81 -14.06 -7.03 15.47
N GLU A 82 -15.07 -6.53 16.18
CA GLU A 82 -16.29 -5.99 15.57
C GLU A 82 -16.02 -4.68 14.82
N GLU A 83 -15.07 -3.89 15.31
CA GLU A 83 -14.56 -2.69 14.68
C GLU A 83 -13.59 -3.03 13.54
N MET A 84 -12.64 -3.95 13.75
CA MET A 84 -11.68 -4.38 12.73
C MET A 84 -12.36 -4.92 11.47
N ILE A 85 -13.45 -5.67 11.59
CA ILE A 85 -14.22 -6.19 10.43
C ILE A 85 -14.79 -5.05 9.56
N ARG A 86 -15.00 -3.85 10.12
CA ARG A 86 -15.50 -2.67 9.39
C ARG A 86 -14.40 -1.82 8.77
N VAL A 87 -13.12 -2.13 9.04
CA VAL A 87 -11.98 -1.45 8.45
C VAL A 87 -11.67 -2.09 7.10
N GLU A 88 -11.83 -1.35 6.01
CA GLU A 88 -11.46 -1.85 4.68
C GLU A 88 -9.93 -1.93 4.51
N GLY A 89 -9.47 -2.98 3.82
CA GLY A 89 -8.07 -3.10 3.44
C GLY A 89 -7.18 -3.68 4.54
N ILE A 90 -7.69 -4.58 5.39
CA ILE A 90 -6.87 -5.23 6.42
C ILE A 90 -7.03 -6.74 6.43
N ALA A 91 -6.01 -7.40 6.97
CA ALA A 91 -6.08 -8.78 7.43
C ALA A 91 -5.52 -8.86 8.85
N PHE A 92 -6.12 -9.69 9.69
CA PHE A 92 -5.73 -9.82 11.10
C PHE A 92 -6.03 -11.24 11.58
N ARG A 93 -5.48 -11.59 12.75
CA ARG A 93 -5.73 -12.91 13.36
C ARG A 93 -6.91 -12.83 14.32
N ASP A 94 -7.87 -13.73 14.16
CA ASP A 94 -8.95 -13.95 15.12
C ASP A 94 -9.12 -15.45 15.38
N GLN A 95 -9.23 -15.85 16.64
CA GLN A 95 -9.41 -17.25 17.08
C GLN A 95 -8.53 -18.30 16.35
N GLY A 96 -7.31 -17.92 15.98
CA GLY A 96 -6.35 -18.80 15.29
C GLY A 96 -6.45 -18.81 13.77
N THR A 97 -7.47 -18.22 13.17
CA THR A 97 -7.61 -18.04 11.72
C THR A 97 -7.20 -16.62 11.30
N VAL A 98 -6.93 -16.42 10.01
CA VAL A 98 -6.70 -15.08 9.45
C VAL A 98 -7.98 -14.63 8.80
N VAL A 99 -8.50 -13.48 9.25
CA VAL A 99 -9.65 -12.80 8.68
C VAL A 99 -9.14 -11.70 7.75
N THR A 100 -9.81 -11.50 6.61
CA THR A 100 -9.51 -10.42 5.65
C THR A 100 -10.78 -9.63 5.37
N THR A 101 -10.66 -8.30 5.32
CA THR A 101 -11.74 -7.39 4.89
C THR A 101 -11.65 -7.06 3.40
N GLY A 102 -10.77 -7.74 2.67
CA GLY A 102 -10.53 -7.51 1.25
C GLY A 102 -9.65 -6.29 0.98
N LEU A 103 -9.69 -5.81 -0.26
CA LEU A 103 -8.98 -4.60 -0.68
C LEU A 103 -9.86 -3.37 -0.44
N ARG A 104 -9.24 -2.29 0.07
CA ARG A 104 -9.87 -0.97 0.08
C ARG A 104 -9.94 -0.42 -1.34
N ARG A 105 -11.00 0.33 -1.65
CA ARG A 105 -11.09 1.05 -2.92
C ARG A 105 -9.93 2.07 -3.04
N PRO A 106 -9.24 2.15 -4.18
CA PRO A 106 -8.14 3.10 -4.35
C PRO A 106 -8.58 4.55 -4.09
N MET A 107 -7.74 5.32 -3.39
CA MET A 107 -7.98 6.73 -3.11
C MET A 107 -8.23 7.55 -4.38
N SER A 108 -9.03 8.62 -4.30
CA SER A 108 -9.08 9.61 -5.38
C SER A 108 -7.74 10.37 -5.51
N ARG A 109 -7.48 10.95 -6.69
CA ARG A 109 -6.30 11.83 -6.93
C ARG A 109 -6.17 12.94 -5.88
N LYS A 110 -7.31 13.59 -5.58
CA LYS A 110 -7.38 14.68 -4.59
C LYS A 110 -7.00 14.19 -3.20
N ARG A 111 -7.46 13.00 -2.83
CA ARG A 111 -7.18 12.39 -1.53
C ARG A 111 -5.74 11.93 -1.41
N LEU A 112 -5.21 11.25 -2.42
CA LEU A 112 -3.80 10.86 -2.49
C LEU A 112 -2.86 12.08 -2.30
N SER A 113 -3.21 13.21 -2.91
CA SER A 113 -2.40 14.44 -2.82
C SER A 113 -2.45 15.14 -1.45
N GLN A 114 -3.32 14.71 -0.53
CA GLN A 114 -3.34 15.23 0.85
C GLN A 114 -2.26 14.59 1.72
N PHE A 115 -1.78 13.41 1.34
CA PHE A 115 -0.72 12.71 2.05
C PHE A 115 0.65 13.19 1.57
N ARG A 116 1.49 13.60 2.53
CA ARG A 116 2.80 14.20 2.25
C ARG A 116 3.93 13.30 2.76
N PRO A 117 4.81 12.81 1.87
CA PRO A 117 6.03 12.14 2.29
C PRO A 117 6.89 13.05 3.19
N SER A 118 7.50 12.47 4.22
CA SER A 118 8.38 13.22 5.12
C SER A 118 9.76 13.40 4.49
N THR A 119 10.10 14.63 4.12
CA THR A 119 11.45 15.01 3.67
C THR A 119 12.45 15.09 4.83
N ARG A 120 11.94 15.29 6.04
CA ARG A 120 12.71 15.48 7.29
C ARG A 120 13.48 14.25 7.74
N VAL A 121 13.05 13.04 7.35
CA VAL A 121 13.73 11.79 7.76
C VAL A 121 14.93 11.48 6.87
N VAL A 122 15.02 12.07 5.67
CA VAL A 122 16.08 11.77 4.70
C VAL A 122 17.49 12.07 5.25
N PRO A 123 17.74 13.20 5.94
CA PRO A 123 19.05 13.47 6.53
C PRO A 123 19.50 12.49 7.62
N MET A 124 18.61 11.64 8.14
CA MET A 124 18.94 10.62 9.13
C MET A 124 19.68 9.42 8.51
N TYR A 125 19.66 9.28 7.19
CA TYR A 125 20.38 8.23 6.48
C TYR A 125 21.81 8.66 6.17
N GLY A 126 22.80 7.85 6.56
CA GLY A 126 24.20 8.13 6.27
C GLY A 126 24.46 8.27 4.76
N GLY A 127 25.13 9.35 4.34
CA GLY A 127 25.47 9.59 2.93
C GLY A 127 24.30 10.00 2.03
N TYR A 128 23.16 10.43 2.59
CA TYR A 128 21.96 10.79 1.84
C TYR A 128 22.20 11.83 0.73
N GLN A 129 23.19 12.72 0.88
CA GLN A 129 23.53 13.73 -0.13
C GLN A 129 23.94 13.10 -1.47
N ALA A 130 24.57 11.92 -1.44
CA ALA A 130 25.01 11.18 -2.62
C ALA A 130 24.06 10.04 -3.02
N ALA A 131 23.07 9.73 -2.17
CA ALA A 131 22.06 8.70 -2.42
C ALA A 131 21.03 9.15 -3.47
N ARG A 132 20.37 8.18 -4.11
CA ARG A 132 19.19 8.45 -4.95
C ARG A 132 17.97 8.52 -4.05
N VAL A 133 17.32 9.68 -3.99
CA VAL A 133 16.07 9.87 -3.26
C VAL A 133 14.93 9.85 -4.26
N TYR A 134 13.96 8.97 -4.02
CA TYR A 134 12.85 8.74 -4.94
C TYR A 134 11.65 9.59 -4.53
N VAL A 135 11.03 10.25 -5.50
CA VAL A 135 9.79 11.00 -5.35
C VAL A 135 8.74 10.34 -6.23
N GLU A 136 7.75 9.70 -5.62
CA GLU A 136 6.61 9.16 -6.35
C GLU A 136 5.86 10.33 -7.01
N VAL A 137 5.53 10.24 -8.29
CA VAL A 137 4.73 11.26 -9.02
C VAL A 137 3.41 10.69 -9.51
N VAL A 138 3.31 9.38 -9.67
CA VAL A 138 2.11 8.69 -10.14
C VAL A 138 2.01 7.33 -9.47
N ARG A 139 0.79 6.97 -9.06
CA ARG A 139 0.50 5.69 -8.40
C ARG A 139 -0.58 4.94 -9.16
N GLY A 140 -0.45 3.62 -9.25
CA GLY A 140 -1.33 2.78 -10.07
C GLY A 140 -0.79 2.57 -11.49
N CYS A 141 -1.59 1.96 -12.36
CA CYS A 141 -1.23 1.67 -13.75
C CYS A 141 -2.49 1.70 -14.64
N SER A 142 -2.36 2.15 -15.89
CA SER A 142 -3.47 2.20 -16.85
C SER A 142 -3.73 0.88 -17.60
N ASN A 143 -2.91 -0.16 -17.36
CA ASN A 143 -3.12 -1.46 -17.97
C ASN A 143 -4.11 -2.31 -17.17
N TYR A 144 -5.39 -2.28 -17.56
CA TYR A 144 -6.44 -3.14 -17.00
C TYR A 144 -6.78 -4.35 -17.87
N LEU A 145 -6.05 -4.54 -18.97
CA LEU A 145 -6.30 -5.66 -19.87
C LEU A 145 -6.18 -6.97 -19.11
N ARG A 146 -7.05 -7.91 -19.44
CA ARG A 146 -7.13 -9.21 -18.78
C ARG A 146 -6.82 -10.29 -19.78
N THR A 147 -6.25 -11.38 -19.27
CA THR A 147 -6.04 -12.57 -20.09
C THR A 147 -7.38 -13.10 -20.62
N SER A 148 -7.38 -13.53 -21.88
CA SER A 148 -8.47 -14.31 -22.46
C SER A 148 -8.22 -15.82 -22.36
N LEU A 149 -7.08 -16.23 -21.80
CA LEU A 149 -6.77 -17.63 -21.51
C LEU A 149 -7.51 -18.08 -20.25
N GLU A 150 -7.89 -19.35 -20.21
CA GLU A 150 -8.47 -19.99 -19.03
C GLU A 150 -7.45 -20.02 -17.87
N LEU A 151 -7.88 -19.62 -16.69
CA LEU A 151 -7.07 -19.66 -15.46
C LEU A 151 -7.03 -21.08 -14.88
N PRO A 152 -6.03 -21.42 -14.05
CA PRO A 152 -5.94 -22.74 -13.41
C PRO A 152 -7.15 -23.14 -12.55
N ASP A 153 -7.95 -22.17 -12.11
CA ASP A 153 -9.18 -22.37 -11.35
C ASP A 153 -10.45 -22.44 -12.22
N GLY A 154 -10.29 -22.49 -13.56
CA GLY A 154 -11.37 -22.66 -14.54
C GLY A 154 -12.06 -21.35 -14.96
N ARG A 155 -11.65 -20.20 -14.42
CA ARG A 155 -12.20 -18.90 -14.85
C ARG A 155 -11.74 -18.56 -16.27
N LEU A 156 -12.68 -18.14 -17.11
CA LEU A 156 -12.44 -17.80 -18.52
C LEU A 156 -13.09 -16.46 -18.88
N CYS A 157 -12.38 -15.60 -19.61
CA CYS A 157 -12.89 -14.30 -20.01
C CYS A 157 -14.19 -14.40 -20.81
N SER A 158 -15.22 -13.64 -20.41
CA SER A 158 -16.50 -13.55 -21.12
C SER A 158 -16.52 -12.52 -22.26
N HIS A 159 -15.40 -11.83 -22.50
CA HIS A 159 -15.31 -10.73 -23.47
C HIS A 159 -16.33 -9.59 -23.23
N CYS A 160 -16.62 -9.27 -21.97
CA CYS A 160 -17.57 -8.22 -21.59
C CYS A 160 -17.09 -6.77 -21.80
N GLU A 161 -15.83 -6.56 -22.20
CA GLU A 161 -15.21 -5.25 -22.47
C GLU A 161 -15.18 -4.24 -21.30
N ALA A 162 -15.57 -4.65 -20.09
CA ALA A 162 -15.52 -3.81 -18.88
C ALA A 162 -14.11 -3.27 -18.57
N CYS A 163 -13.07 -3.97 -19.02
CA CYS A 163 -11.68 -3.56 -18.83
C CYS A 163 -11.15 -2.57 -19.88
N ILE A 164 -11.93 -2.29 -20.93
CA ILE A 164 -11.53 -1.49 -22.09
C ILE A 164 -12.42 -0.25 -22.24
N SER A 165 -13.70 -0.36 -21.93
CA SER A 165 -14.70 0.71 -22.06
C SER A 165 -15.07 1.31 -20.69
N GLY A 166 -15.67 2.50 -20.70
CA GLY A 166 -16.12 3.19 -19.48
C GLY A 166 -15.02 3.92 -18.68
N PRO A 167 -15.37 4.48 -17.51
CA PRO A 167 -14.46 5.23 -16.63
C PRO A 167 -13.29 4.38 -16.12
N LEU A 168 -12.09 4.98 -15.99
CA LEU A 168 -10.87 4.27 -15.58
C LEU A 168 -11.00 3.56 -14.22
N MET A 169 -11.70 4.16 -13.26
CA MET A 169 -11.90 3.58 -11.92
C MET A 169 -12.68 2.27 -11.97
N ASP A 170 -13.58 2.12 -12.94
CA ASP A 170 -14.50 0.99 -13.02
C ASP A 170 -13.85 -0.19 -13.77
N ARG A 171 -12.78 0.07 -14.54
CA ARG A 171 -12.06 -0.97 -15.31
C ARG A 171 -11.32 -1.98 -14.44
N ASN A 172 -11.14 -1.67 -13.15
CA ASN A 172 -10.54 -2.59 -12.18
C ASN A 172 -11.52 -3.71 -11.76
N ASP A 173 -12.81 -3.54 -11.99
CA ASP A 173 -13.85 -4.47 -11.55
C ASP A 173 -14.18 -5.46 -12.66
N CYS A 174 -13.92 -6.74 -12.40
CA CYS A 174 -14.22 -7.83 -13.32
C CYS A 174 -15.37 -8.67 -12.77
N PRO A 175 -16.45 -8.92 -13.54
CA PRO A 175 -17.54 -9.78 -13.08
C PRO A 175 -17.11 -11.24 -12.85
N LEU A 176 -15.94 -11.63 -13.36
CA LEU A 176 -15.33 -12.95 -13.20
C LEU A 176 -14.08 -12.91 -12.31
N GLU A 177 -13.78 -11.78 -11.67
CA GLU A 177 -12.63 -11.59 -10.78
C GLU A 177 -11.26 -11.93 -11.41
N ILE A 178 -11.16 -11.89 -12.74
CA ILE A 178 -9.89 -12.11 -13.44
C ILE A 178 -8.97 -10.90 -13.14
N PRO A 179 -7.73 -11.11 -12.67
CA PRO A 179 -6.83 -10.01 -12.31
C PRO A 179 -6.47 -9.13 -13.52
N PRO A 180 -6.48 -7.79 -13.37
CA PRO A 180 -6.05 -6.86 -14.42
C PRO A 180 -4.54 -6.76 -14.57
N GLY A 181 -4.10 -6.40 -15.77
CA GLY A 181 -2.72 -5.99 -16.07
C GLY A 181 -1.84 -7.10 -16.62
N CYS A 182 -0.53 -6.86 -16.54
CA CYS A 182 0.47 -7.85 -16.95
C CYS A 182 0.38 -9.07 -16.01
N GLY A 183 0.42 -10.30 -16.55
CA GLY A 183 0.25 -11.53 -15.76
C GLY A 183 1.29 -11.77 -14.65
N TYR A 184 2.34 -10.95 -14.56
CA TYR A 184 3.37 -10.98 -13.51
C TYR A 184 3.28 -9.79 -12.53
N CYS A 185 2.40 -8.82 -12.76
CA CYS A 185 2.39 -7.54 -12.06
C CYS A 185 1.13 -7.40 -11.20
N GLY A 186 1.28 -7.09 -9.91
CA GLY A 186 0.16 -6.84 -9.00
C GLY A 186 -0.31 -5.38 -8.93
N VAL A 187 0.36 -4.44 -9.62
CA VAL A 187 0.11 -2.99 -9.44
C VAL A 187 -1.36 -2.61 -9.64
N PRO A 188 -2.04 -3.00 -10.74
CA PRO A 188 -3.45 -2.66 -10.91
C PRO A 188 -4.35 -3.25 -9.83
N SER A 189 -4.03 -4.44 -9.32
CA SER A 189 -4.81 -5.05 -8.23
C SER A 189 -4.66 -4.30 -6.90
N PHE A 190 -3.45 -3.85 -6.54
CA PHE A 190 -3.21 -3.18 -5.24
C PHE A 190 -3.51 -1.68 -5.25
N PHE A 191 -3.12 -1.02 -6.33
CA PHE A 191 -3.16 0.44 -6.44
C PHE A 191 -4.21 0.91 -7.44
N GLY A 192 -4.89 0.01 -8.14
CA GLY A 192 -5.92 0.39 -9.10
C GLY A 192 -5.39 1.30 -10.21
N PRO A 193 -6.22 2.24 -10.67
CA PRO A 193 -5.89 3.06 -11.81
C PRO A 193 -4.80 4.07 -11.53
N SER A 194 -4.11 4.46 -12.61
CA SER A 194 -3.09 5.49 -12.57
C SER A 194 -3.67 6.82 -12.09
N ARG A 195 -3.05 7.40 -11.07
CA ARG A 195 -3.45 8.64 -10.40
C ARG A 195 -2.22 9.52 -10.22
N SER A 196 -2.23 10.67 -10.85
CA SER A 196 -1.11 11.61 -10.82
C SER A 196 -1.14 12.43 -9.54
N ARG A 197 -0.01 12.49 -8.83
CA ARG A 197 0.13 13.44 -7.72
C ARG A 197 0.08 14.87 -8.25
N ASP A 198 -0.50 15.75 -7.45
CA ASP A 198 -0.53 17.17 -7.74
C ASP A 198 0.87 17.73 -8.00
N ALA A 199 1.03 18.46 -9.10
CA ALA A 199 2.33 18.96 -9.54
C ALA A 199 2.94 19.95 -8.52
N ALA A 200 2.12 20.77 -7.85
CA ALA A 200 2.61 21.71 -6.85
C ALA A 200 3.09 20.97 -5.60
N GLU A 201 2.40 19.90 -5.19
CA GLU A 201 2.85 19.03 -4.09
C GLU A 201 4.19 18.32 -4.42
N VAL A 202 4.35 17.82 -5.64
CA VAL A 202 5.61 17.21 -6.12
C VAL A 202 6.74 18.26 -6.13
N MET A 203 6.50 19.45 -6.69
CA MET A 203 7.50 20.52 -6.73
C MET A 203 7.93 20.98 -5.35
N ARG A 204 7.00 21.03 -4.39
CA ARG A 204 7.33 21.34 -3.00
C ARG A 204 8.22 20.26 -2.38
N GLU A 205 7.87 18.99 -2.52
CA GLU A 205 8.67 17.87 -2.00
C GLU A 205 10.10 17.86 -2.58
N VAL A 206 10.23 18.08 -3.89
CA VAL A 206 11.54 18.21 -4.56
C VAL A 206 12.34 19.37 -4.00
N SER A 207 11.71 20.53 -3.79
CA SER A 207 12.36 21.73 -3.24
C SER A 207 12.83 21.50 -1.81
N GLU A 208 11.98 20.94 -0.95
CA GLU A 208 12.33 20.57 0.42
C GLU A 208 13.51 19.59 0.47
N LEU A 209 13.51 18.55 -0.37
CA LEU A 209 14.62 17.60 -0.46
C LEU A 209 15.92 18.29 -0.91
N PHE A 210 15.85 19.17 -1.90
CA PHE A 210 17.01 19.94 -2.35
C PHE A 210 17.60 20.81 -1.23
N ASP A 211 16.74 21.48 -0.47
CA ASP A 211 17.11 22.33 0.67
C ASP A 211 17.75 21.53 1.81
N THR A 212 17.35 20.27 2.01
CA THR A 212 18.00 19.38 2.98
C THR A 212 19.40 18.92 2.55
N GLY A 213 19.83 19.20 1.32
CA GLY A 213 21.15 18.82 0.81
C GLY A 213 21.17 17.60 -0.11
N VAL A 214 20.00 17.06 -0.48
CA VAL A 214 19.90 15.99 -1.49
C VAL A 214 20.38 16.53 -2.84
N ARG A 215 21.13 15.72 -3.58
CA ARG A 215 21.67 16.08 -4.91
C ARG A 215 21.16 15.21 -6.06
N ARG A 216 20.53 14.06 -5.76
CA ARG A 216 20.05 13.12 -6.76
C ARG A 216 18.62 12.72 -6.45
N ILE A 217 17.69 13.46 -7.04
CA ILE A 217 16.26 13.19 -6.93
C ILE A 217 15.83 12.41 -8.18
N VAL A 218 15.12 11.30 -7.97
CA VAL A 218 14.60 10.43 -9.03
C VAL A 218 13.08 10.46 -8.94
N LEU A 219 12.43 11.00 -9.97
CA LEU A 219 10.97 10.90 -10.08
C LEU A 219 10.61 9.45 -10.42
N SER A 220 9.61 8.91 -9.74
CA SER A 220 9.21 7.51 -9.88
C SER A 220 7.71 7.31 -9.86
N GLY A 221 7.27 6.16 -10.32
CA GLY A 221 5.88 5.71 -10.27
C GLY A 221 5.76 4.36 -10.96
N SER A 222 4.74 3.59 -10.61
CA SER A 222 4.55 2.25 -11.18
C SER A 222 4.35 2.27 -12.69
N ASP A 223 3.66 3.31 -13.20
CA ASP A 223 3.52 3.60 -14.62
C ASP A 223 3.86 5.07 -14.89
N PHE A 224 5.16 5.39 -14.83
CA PHE A 224 5.65 6.78 -14.85
C PHE A 224 5.14 7.60 -16.05
N LEU A 225 4.97 6.96 -17.21
CA LEU A 225 4.54 7.62 -18.44
C LEU A 225 3.05 7.96 -18.46
N ASP A 226 2.28 7.49 -17.47
CA ASP A 226 0.87 7.86 -17.31
C ASP A 226 0.67 9.17 -16.56
N TYR A 227 1.73 9.78 -16.02
CA TYR A 227 1.60 11.06 -15.32
C TYR A 227 0.89 12.10 -16.21
N GLY A 228 -0.19 12.67 -15.70
CA GLY A 228 -1.04 13.66 -16.37
C GLY A 228 -2.20 13.09 -17.18
N ARG A 229 -2.27 11.77 -17.44
CA ARG A 229 -3.35 11.19 -18.27
C ARG A 229 -4.72 11.23 -17.60
N ASP A 230 -4.76 11.19 -16.28
CA ASP A 230 -5.96 11.27 -15.44
C ASP A 230 -6.41 12.73 -15.18
N LEU A 231 -5.80 13.72 -15.83
CA LEU A 231 -6.18 15.13 -15.71
C LEU A 231 -7.25 15.58 -16.72
N PHE A 232 -7.53 14.77 -17.74
CA PHE A 232 -8.41 15.10 -18.87
C PHE A 232 -9.66 14.22 -18.92
#